data_AF-A0A429E2F7-F1
#
_entry.id   AF-A0A429E2F7-F1
#
_cell.length_a   1.000
_cell.length_b   1.000
_cell.length_c   1.000
_cell.angle_alpha   90.00
_cell.angle_beta   90.00
_cell.angle_gamma   90.00
#
_symmetry.space_group_name_H-M   'P 1'
#
loop_
_entity.id
_entity.type
_entity.pdbx_description
1 polymer ?
#
loop_
_entity_poly.entity_id
_entity_poly.type
_entity_poly.pdbx_seq_one_letter_code
_entity_poly.pdbx_strand_id
1 'polypeptide(L)'
;MLVRVSSCGTLYWSDGDVVWDDHLGHRQLKLADGTERVLRWFSSWREPESVREADENPEIGERLVRIARAMIRYEVLVVKGSHRQQREEEILRDWGPWGTSARAFHFGTRSLRETEFTTSETTAKTLLEKAKVSPPPSPVRPAGEHDTIALPEPSPEPLNTIGLGEALSRRRSVREFGEEPVRLRDLSALLTAARPTRPETHPDIPATGNVFKTSPSGGARHPTEVYVYARNVEDLAQGVYHYDGFRHGLTPLDGKIDDDQLIALAGDQQWTGNAGALLIYTSVIERNQWKYPVSRTYRVLLMDVGHLSQTVYLLATALGLNVTFTAALRDELVEDLIGCDPANELVLGMSVVGNRL
;
A
#
# COMPACT_ATOMS: atom_id res chain seq x y z
N MET A 1 -15.87 6.91 40.69
CA MET A 1 -15.92 6.66 39.23
C MET A 1 -14.52 6.32 38.78
N LEU A 2 -14.24 5.08 38.37
CA LEU A 2 -12.89 4.70 37.94
C LEU A 2 -12.63 5.10 36.49
N VAL A 3 -11.42 5.60 36.22
CA VAL A 3 -10.94 5.98 34.88
C VAL A 3 -9.56 5.39 34.59
N ARG A 4 -9.26 5.19 33.30
CA ARG A 4 -7.92 4.82 32.81
C ARG A 4 -7.66 5.45 31.45
N VAL A 5 -6.40 5.51 31.01
CA VAL A 5 -6.06 5.94 29.65
C VAL A 5 -6.71 5.02 28.60
N SER A 6 -7.28 5.63 27.56
CA SER A 6 -7.83 4.93 26.39
C SER A 6 -6.78 4.02 25.75
N SER A 7 -7.21 2.84 25.31
CA SER A 7 -6.32 1.87 24.63
C SER A 7 -6.32 2.01 23.10
N CYS A 8 -7.07 2.98 22.59
CA CYS A 8 -7.28 3.19 21.16
C CYS A 8 -6.72 4.53 20.66
N GLY A 9 -5.96 5.26 21.48
CA GLY A 9 -5.22 6.43 21.01
C GLY A 9 -3.72 6.23 20.93
N THR A 10 -3.04 7.16 20.28
CA THR A 10 -1.58 7.16 20.09
C THR A 10 -1.02 8.54 20.40
N LEU A 11 0.19 8.58 20.95
CA LEU A 11 0.93 9.82 21.18
C LEU A 11 1.97 10.01 20.08
N TYR A 12 2.07 11.21 19.54
CA TYR A 12 3.13 11.58 18.61
C TYR A 12 3.50 13.07 18.79
N TRP A 13 4.61 13.49 18.18
CA TRP A 13 5.07 14.87 18.21
C TRP A 13 4.68 15.60 16.92
N SER A 14 4.14 16.80 17.04
CA SER A 14 3.83 17.69 15.90
C SER A 14 4.09 19.14 16.29
N ASP A 15 4.87 19.86 15.50
CA ASP A 15 5.12 21.30 15.68
C ASP A 15 5.53 21.72 17.11
N GLY A 16 6.34 20.88 17.76
CA GLY A 16 6.83 21.11 19.14
C GLY A 16 5.87 20.66 20.25
N ASP A 17 4.70 20.10 19.89
CA ASP A 17 3.68 19.65 20.83
C ASP A 17 3.55 18.13 20.87
N VAL A 18 3.19 17.60 22.05
CA VAL A 18 2.72 16.22 22.17
C VAL A 18 1.24 16.17 21.82
N VAL A 19 0.88 15.33 20.86
CA VAL A 19 -0.49 15.19 20.35
C VAL A 19 -1.04 13.82 20.71
N TRP A 20 -2.28 13.79 21.21
CA TRP A 20 -3.09 12.59 21.33
C TRP A 20 -3.95 12.41 20.09
N ASP A 21 -3.78 11.29 19.39
CA ASP A 21 -4.59 10.88 18.24
C ASP A 21 -5.62 9.83 18.65
N ASP A 22 -6.91 10.17 18.59
CA ASP A 22 -8.01 9.22 18.80
C ASP A 22 -8.50 8.67 17.45
N HIS A 23 -7.95 7.52 17.05
CA HIS A 23 -8.28 6.85 15.78
C HIS A 23 -9.76 6.47 15.66
N LEU A 24 -10.48 6.32 16.78
CA LEU A 24 -11.90 5.97 16.77
C LEU A 24 -12.79 7.20 16.59
N GLY A 25 -12.45 8.28 17.28
CA GLY A 25 -13.17 9.55 17.24
C GLY A 25 -12.76 10.49 16.11
N HIS A 26 -11.64 10.20 15.43
CA HIS A 26 -11.03 11.07 14.40
C HIS A 26 -10.76 12.47 14.94
N ARG A 27 -10.15 12.53 16.13
CA ARG A 27 -9.83 13.78 16.83
C ARG A 27 -8.38 13.78 17.28
N GLN A 28 -7.74 14.93 17.11
CA GLN A 28 -6.39 15.17 17.59
C GLN A 28 -6.41 16.27 18.65
N LEU A 29 -5.72 16.03 19.76
CA LEU A 29 -5.69 16.92 20.90
C LEU A 29 -4.24 17.24 21.25
N LYS A 30 -3.89 18.52 21.21
CA LYS A 30 -2.65 19.02 21.79
C LYS A 30 -2.69 18.80 23.31
N LEU A 31 -1.67 18.14 23.84
CA LEU A 31 -1.54 17.90 25.27
C LEU A 31 -0.74 19.03 25.91
N ALA A 32 -1.26 19.57 27.00
CA ALA A 32 -0.57 20.60 27.78
C ALA A 32 0.44 19.97 28.76
N ASP A 33 1.42 20.74 29.20
CA ASP A 33 2.39 20.31 30.21
C ASP A 33 1.71 19.76 31.48
N GLY A 34 2.20 18.59 31.91
CA GLY A 34 1.66 17.83 33.04
C GLY A 34 0.68 16.73 32.61
N THR A 35 0.24 16.70 31.36
CA THR A 35 -0.66 15.64 30.86
C THR A 35 0.02 14.27 30.86
N GLU A 36 1.34 14.22 30.61
CA GLU A 36 2.14 13.00 30.66
C GLU A 36 2.14 12.34 32.04
N ARG A 37 2.14 13.14 33.12
CA ARG A 37 2.01 12.64 34.50
C ARG A 37 0.63 12.02 34.73
N VAL A 38 -0.42 12.69 34.27
CA VAL A 38 -1.81 12.19 34.36
C VAL A 38 -1.94 10.87 33.57
N LEU A 39 -1.43 10.82 32.34
CA LEU A 39 -1.42 9.59 31.52
C LEU A 39 -0.73 8.43 32.23
N ARG A 40 0.46 8.65 32.81
CA ARG A 40 1.19 7.62 33.56
C ARG A 40 0.43 7.16 34.79
N TRP A 41 -0.17 8.10 35.54
CA TRP A 41 -0.94 7.80 36.75
C TRP A 41 -2.15 6.90 36.46
N PHE A 42 -2.88 7.20 35.38
CA PHE A 42 -4.09 6.48 34.97
C PHE A 42 -3.81 5.33 33.98
N SER A 43 -2.59 4.78 33.97
CA SER A 43 -2.26 3.55 33.23
C SER A 43 -3.06 2.33 33.74
N SER A 44 -3.60 2.41 34.96
CA SER A 44 -4.57 1.49 35.54
C SER A 44 -5.83 2.23 36.00
N TRP A 45 -6.89 1.46 36.29
CA TRP A 45 -8.16 2.01 36.78
C TRP A 45 -7.98 2.68 38.15
N ARG A 46 -8.24 3.99 38.23
CA ARG A 46 -8.16 4.77 39.46
C ARG A 46 -9.28 5.81 39.54
N GLU A 47 -9.55 6.30 40.74
CA GLU A 47 -10.44 7.47 40.93
C GLU A 47 -9.74 8.75 40.42
N PRO A 48 -10.40 9.63 39.65
CA PRO A 48 -9.81 10.85 39.08
C PRO A 48 -9.08 11.73 40.09
N GLU A 49 -9.62 11.85 41.29
CA GLU A 49 -9.05 12.67 42.36
C GLU A 49 -7.73 12.11 42.91
N SER A 50 -7.46 10.81 42.73
CA SER A 50 -6.22 10.18 43.24
C SER A 50 -4.94 10.76 42.64
N VAL A 51 -5.01 11.40 41.46
CA VAL A 51 -3.84 12.01 40.83
C VAL A 51 -3.27 13.18 41.63
N ARG A 52 -4.00 13.68 42.64
CA ARG A 52 -3.46 14.66 43.60
C ARG A 52 -2.23 14.11 44.32
N GLU A 53 -2.15 12.79 44.51
CA GLU A 53 -1.02 12.10 45.16
C GLU A 53 0.21 11.97 44.23
N ALA A 54 0.09 12.37 42.96
CA ALA A 54 1.20 12.29 42.01
C ALA A 54 2.26 13.39 42.23
N ASP A 55 2.00 14.37 43.10
CA ASP A 55 2.94 15.42 43.49
C ASP A 55 2.70 15.84 44.94
N GLU A 56 3.77 16.09 45.69
CA GLU A 56 3.69 16.53 47.08
C GLU A 56 3.16 17.96 47.21
N ASN A 57 3.29 18.79 46.16
CA ASN A 57 2.77 20.15 46.14
C ASN A 57 1.25 20.14 45.88
N PRO A 58 0.42 20.60 46.84
CA PRO A 58 -1.04 20.58 46.71
C PRO A 58 -1.57 21.37 45.50
N GLU A 59 -0.93 22.47 45.11
CA GLU A 59 -1.34 23.29 43.97
C GLU A 59 -1.12 22.56 42.64
N ILE A 60 -0.01 21.82 42.54
CA ILE A 60 0.28 20.96 41.38
C ILE A 60 -0.71 19.79 41.35
N GLY A 61 -0.95 19.14 42.49
CA GLY A 61 -1.96 18.09 42.60
C GLY A 61 -3.35 18.54 42.13
N GLU A 62 -3.82 19.72 42.55
CA GLU A 62 -5.08 20.31 42.08
C GLU A 62 -5.08 20.61 40.58
N ARG A 63 -3.95 21.07 40.02
CA ARG A 63 -3.80 21.25 38.58
C ARG A 63 -3.93 19.92 37.84
N LEU A 64 -3.31 18.84 38.32
CA LEU A 64 -3.40 17.51 37.71
C LEU A 64 -4.83 16.96 37.75
N VAL A 65 -5.58 17.19 38.83
CA VAL A 65 -7.01 16.81 38.91
C VAL A 65 -7.83 17.55 37.85
N ARG A 66 -7.58 18.85 37.63
CA ARG A 66 -8.24 19.61 36.55
C ARG A 66 -7.90 19.05 35.17
N ILE A 67 -6.64 18.68 34.93
CA ILE A 67 -6.21 18.04 33.68
C ILE A 67 -6.92 16.68 33.50
N ALA A 68 -6.96 15.83 34.53
CA ALA A 68 -7.64 14.54 34.47
C ALA A 68 -9.13 14.70 34.11
N ARG A 69 -9.83 15.67 34.73
CA ARG A 69 -11.22 15.98 34.39
C ARG A 69 -11.41 16.45 32.95
N ALA A 70 -10.46 17.24 32.42
CA ALA A 70 -10.48 17.62 31.01
C ALA A 70 -10.28 16.39 30.11
N MET A 71 -9.31 15.52 30.43
CA MET A 71 -9.03 14.31 29.66
C MET A 71 -10.20 13.31 29.66
N ILE A 72 -11.00 13.25 30.73
CA ILE A 72 -12.24 12.46 30.76
C ILE A 72 -13.25 13.01 29.75
N ARG A 73 -13.43 14.34 29.72
CA ARG A 73 -14.36 15.02 28.80
C ARG A 73 -14.02 14.77 27.34
N TYR A 74 -12.72 14.71 27.03
CA TYR A 74 -12.21 14.46 25.68
C TYR A 74 -11.93 12.97 25.40
N GLU A 75 -12.36 12.07 26.28
CA GLU A 75 -12.20 10.61 26.15
C GLU A 75 -10.75 10.10 26.02
N VAL A 76 -9.77 10.92 26.42
CA VAL A 76 -8.39 10.47 26.60
C VAL A 76 -8.29 9.55 27.83
N LEU A 77 -9.02 9.90 28.89
CA LEU A 77 -9.32 9.00 30.01
C LEU A 77 -10.73 8.42 29.83
N VAL A 78 -10.83 7.11 29.76
CA VAL A 78 -12.07 6.37 29.57
C VAL A 78 -12.66 6.01 30.93
N VAL A 79 -13.96 6.20 31.09
CA VAL A 79 -14.71 5.88 32.31
C VAL A 79 -15.13 4.42 32.33
N LYS A 80 -14.95 3.74 33.47
CA LYS A 80 -15.39 2.36 33.68
C LYS A 80 -16.93 2.27 33.62
N GLY A 81 -17.44 1.30 32.88
CA GLY A 81 -18.86 1.10 32.56
C GLY A 81 -19.37 1.93 31.38
N SER A 82 -18.57 2.84 30.82
CA SER A 82 -19.03 3.71 29.72
C SER A 82 -19.18 2.96 28.39
N HIS A 83 -20.02 3.50 27.50
CA HIS A 83 -20.12 3.02 26.12
C HIS A 83 -18.78 3.08 25.39
N ARG A 84 -17.96 4.10 25.66
CA ARG A 84 -16.60 4.21 25.12
C ARG A 84 -15.73 3.03 25.55
N GLN A 85 -15.74 2.64 26.83
CA GLN A 85 -14.98 1.48 27.30
C GLN A 85 -15.43 0.20 26.60
N GLN A 86 -16.74 -0.07 26.59
CA GLN A 86 -17.29 -1.28 25.98
C GLN A 86 -16.85 -1.39 24.52
N ARG A 87 -16.90 -0.26 23.79
CA ARG A 87 -16.47 -0.21 22.40
C ARG A 87 -14.98 -0.48 22.23
N GLU A 88 -14.13 0.07 23.10
CA GLU A 88 -12.69 -0.21 23.07
C GLU A 88 -12.39 -1.68 23.39
N GLU A 89 -13.12 -2.30 24.30
CA GLU A 89 -12.93 -3.71 24.67
C GLU A 89 -13.31 -4.66 23.53
N GLU A 90 -14.42 -4.39 22.83
CA GLU A 90 -14.78 -5.11 21.60
C GLU A 90 -13.67 -5.02 20.56
N ILE A 91 -13.17 -3.80 20.32
CA ILE A 91 -12.13 -3.57 19.32
C ILE A 91 -10.84 -4.27 19.72
N LEU A 92 -10.42 -4.18 20.98
CA LEU A 92 -9.19 -4.86 21.44
C LEU A 92 -9.30 -6.38 21.37
N ARG A 93 -10.48 -6.94 21.63
CA ARG A 93 -10.72 -8.38 21.47
C ARG A 93 -10.60 -8.81 20.01
N ASP A 94 -11.27 -8.08 19.12
CA ASP A 94 -11.40 -8.50 17.71
C ASP A 94 -10.16 -8.10 16.87
N TRP A 95 -9.49 -7.01 17.22
CA TRP A 95 -8.32 -6.46 16.52
C TRP A 95 -7.00 -6.61 17.29
N GLY A 96 -7.02 -7.16 18.51
CA GLY A 96 -5.84 -7.42 19.31
C GLY A 96 -4.77 -8.24 18.58
N PRO A 97 -5.12 -9.37 17.93
CA PRO A 97 -4.16 -10.21 17.20
C PRO A 97 -3.45 -9.50 16.04
N TRP A 98 -4.04 -8.44 15.48
CA TRP A 98 -3.45 -7.65 14.39
C TRP A 98 -2.45 -6.59 14.89
N GLY A 99 -2.40 -6.34 16.20
CA GLY A 99 -1.52 -5.34 16.81
C GLY A 99 -2.02 -3.89 16.68
N THR A 100 -1.29 -2.97 17.31
CA THR A 100 -1.69 -1.55 17.42
C THR A 100 -1.61 -0.82 16.08
N SER A 101 -0.57 -1.04 15.27
CA SER A 101 -0.37 -0.32 14.01
C SER A 101 -1.49 -0.62 13.00
N ALA A 102 -1.87 -1.89 12.84
CA ALA A 102 -2.97 -2.28 11.96
C ALA A 102 -4.31 -1.71 12.43
N ARG A 103 -4.56 -1.71 13.74
CA ARG A 103 -5.76 -1.10 14.34
C ARG A 103 -5.79 0.41 14.09
N ALA A 104 -4.71 1.12 14.39
CA ALA A 104 -4.59 2.56 14.16
C ALA A 104 -4.83 2.91 12.68
N PHE A 105 -4.15 2.22 11.77
CA PHE A 105 -4.35 2.39 10.33
C PHE A 105 -5.82 2.12 9.95
N HIS A 106 -6.41 1.01 10.38
CA HIS A 106 -7.79 0.67 10.02
C HIS A 106 -8.78 1.70 10.56
N PHE A 107 -8.70 2.13 11.82
CA PHE A 107 -9.69 3.07 12.34
C PHE A 107 -9.44 4.50 11.86
N GLY A 108 -8.18 4.95 11.81
CA GLY A 108 -7.82 6.30 11.39
C GLY A 108 -8.02 6.60 9.90
N THR A 109 -8.12 5.59 9.04
CA THR A 109 -8.33 5.78 7.58
C THR A 109 -9.76 5.53 7.10
N ARG A 110 -10.72 5.41 8.03
CA ARG A 110 -12.15 5.33 7.71
C ARG A 110 -12.71 6.70 7.35
N SER A 111 -13.81 6.71 6.63
CA SER A 111 -14.68 7.88 6.56
C SER A 111 -15.77 7.71 7.62
N LEU A 112 -16.00 8.76 8.39
CA LEU A 112 -17.07 8.82 9.37
C LEU A 112 -18.35 9.32 8.70
N ARG A 113 -19.46 9.27 9.44
CA ARG A 113 -20.78 9.73 8.97
C ARG A 113 -20.76 11.19 8.51
N GLU A 114 -19.93 12.00 9.16
CA GLU A 114 -19.79 13.44 8.93
C GLU A 114 -18.66 13.78 7.95
N THR A 115 -17.98 12.77 7.38
CA THR A 115 -16.95 13.05 6.36
C THR A 115 -17.59 13.69 5.14
N GLU A 116 -17.14 14.90 4.82
CA GLU A 116 -17.57 15.62 3.63
C GLU A 116 -16.89 15.09 2.38
N PHE A 117 -17.65 14.98 1.30
CA PHE A 117 -17.14 14.58 -0.02
C PHE A 117 -17.46 15.67 -1.04
N THR A 118 -16.48 15.99 -1.87
CA THR A 118 -16.66 16.92 -2.99
C THR A 118 -17.34 16.23 -4.16
N THR A 119 -18.08 17.00 -4.97
CA THR A 119 -18.64 16.49 -6.22
C THR A 119 -17.54 16.27 -7.26
N SER A 120 -17.81 15.44 -8.28
CA SER A 120 -16.87 15.21 -9.38
C SER A 120 -16.53 16.50 -10.13
N GLU A 121 -17.50 17.39 -10.32
CA GLU A 121 -17.30 18.68 -11.00
C GLU A 121 -16.38 19.62 -10.21
N THR A 122 -16.64 19.78 -8.91
CA THR A 122 -15.78 20.60 -8.03
C THR A 122 -14.36 20.03 -8.00
N THR A 123 -14.24 18.71 -7.88
CA THR A 123 -12.94 18.03 -7.88
C THR A 123 -12.18 18.28 -9.18
N ALA A 124 -12.83 18.16 -10.34
CA ALA A 124 -12.20 18.42 -11.63
C ALA A 124 -11.68 19.86 -11.75
N LYS A 125 -12.48 20.86 -11.37
CA LYS A 125 -12.08 22.27 -11.38
C LYS A 125 -10.86 22.52 -10.48
N THR A 126 -10.90 22.02 -9.25
CA THR A 126 -9.79 22.16 -8.28
C THR A 126 -8.50 21.51 -8.81
N LEU A 127 -8.59 20.33 -9.42
CA LEU A 127 -7.40 19.64 -9.96
C LEU A 127 -6.80 20.36 -11.17
N LEU A 128 -7.62 20.97 -12.03
CA LEU A 128 -7.14 21.78 -13.15
C LEU A 128 -6.38 23.01 -12.67
N GLU A 129 -6.89 23.72 -11.66
CA GLU A 129 -6.16 24.85 -11.06
C GLU A 129 -4.89 24.40 -10.34
N LYS A 130 -4.95 23.29 -9.59
CA LYS A 130 -3.77 22.71 -8.95
C LYS A 130 -2.68 22.37 -9.96
N ALA A 131 -3.04 21.76 -11.10
CA ALA A 131 -2.10 21.36 -12.14
C ALA A 131 -1.29 22.52 -12.74
N LYS A 132 -1.81 23.76 -12.68
CA LYS A 132 -1.08 24.96 -13.13
C LYS A 132 0.07 25.35 -12.20
N VAL A 133 -0.03 25.03 -10.91
CA VAL A 133 0.96 25.41 -9.87
C VAL A 133 1.84 24.22 -9.51
N SER A 134 1.24 23.04 -9.41
CA SER A 134 1.89 21.77 -9.09
C SER A 134 1.41 20.74 -10.11
N PRO A 135 2.15 20.53 -11.22
CA PRO A 135 1.77 19.56 -12.23
C PRO A 135 1.70 18.14 -11.63
N PRO A 136 0.83 17.27 -12.16
CA PRO A 136 0.75 15.89 -11.70
C PRO A 136 2.07 15.16 -11.96
N PRO A 137 2.50 14.26 -11.04
CA PRO A 137 3.66 13.40 -11.30
C PRO A 137 3.45 12.55 -12.56
N SER A 138 4.56 12.20 -13.21
CA SER A 138 4.53 11.33 -14.38
C SER A 138 3.84 9.99 -14.04
N PRO A 139 2.93 9.49 -14.90
CA PRO A 139 2.24 8.22 -14.69
C PRO A 139 3.12 6.99 -14.98
N VAL A 140 4.36 7.21 -15.43
CA VAL A 140 5.41 6.20 -15.55
C VAL A 140 6.70 6.69 -14.92
N ARG A 141 7.57 5.75 -14.54
CA ARG A 141 8.95 6.11 -14.22
C ARG A 141 9.66 6.57 -15.50
N PRO A 142 10.43 7.67 -15.48
CA PRO A 142 11.30 8.04 -16.58
C PRO A 142 12.29 6.90 -16.87
N ALA A 143 12.69 6.76 -18.14
CA ALA A 143 13.74 5.82 -18.50
C ALA A 143 15.05 6.20 -17.79
N GLY A 144 15.72 5.19 -17.22
CA GLY A 144 17.02 5.34 -16.57
C GLY A 144 18.15 5.54 -17.57
N GLU A 145 19.39 5.37 -17.11
CA GLU A 145 20.60 5.53 -17.93
C GLU A 145 20.82 4.37 -18.93
N HIS A 146 20.21 3.21 -18.68
CA HIS A 146 20.36 2.02 -19.53
C HIS A 146 19.39 2.01 -20.71
N ASP A 147 19.84 1.42 -21.82
CA ASP A 147 19.01 1.22 -23.00
C ASP A 147 17.86 0.25 -22.72
N THR A 148 16.65 0.65 -23.13
CA THR A 148 15.44 -0.16 -23.01
C THR A 148 15.41 -1.24 -24.09
N ILE A 149 15.30 -2.51 -23.68
CA ILE A 149 15.09 -3.66 -24.56
C ILE A 149 13.61 -3.68 -24.99
N ALA A 150 13.35 -3.53 -26.29
CA ALA A 150 11.99 -3.59 -26.81
C ALA A 150 11.40 -5.01 -26.66
N LEU A 151 10.17 -5.10 -26.15
CA LEU A 151 9.46 -6.37 -26.06
C LEU A 151 8.69 -6.65 -27.36
N PRO A 152 8.51 -7.94 -27.73
CA PRO A 152 7.67 -8.29 -28.88
C PRO A 152 6.23 -7.88 -28.60
N GLU A 153 5.56 -7.25 -29.58
CA GLU A 153 4.14 -6.92 -29.45
C GLU A 153 3.31 -8.21 -29.21
N PRO A 154 2.35 -8.19 -28.28
CA PRO A 154 1.55 -9.36 -27.94
C PRO A 154 0.69 -9.78 -29.15
N SER A 155 0.78 -11.06 -29.53
CA SER A 155 -0.18 -11.63 -30.48
C SER A 155 -1.52 -11.86 -29.76
N PRO A 156 -2.67 -11.54 -30.37
CA PRO A 156 -3.97 -11.90 -29.84
C PRO A 156 -4.20 -13.42 -29.80
N GLU A 157 -3.55 -14.19 -30.69
CA GLU A 157 -3.87 -15.61 -30.88
C GLU A 157 -3.69 -16.45 -29.61
N PRO A 158 -2.55 -16.40 -28.86
CA PRO A 158 -2.39 -17.18 -27.63
C PRO A 158 -3.39 -16.77 -26.55
N LEU A 159 -3.75 -15.49 -26.48
CA LEU A 159 -4.67 -14.94 -25.48
C LEU A 159 -6.14 -15.25 -25.79
N ASN A 160 -6.47 -15.48 -27.07
CA ASN A 160 -7.81 -15.81 -27.53
C ASN A 160 -8.09 -17.32 -27.57
N THR A 161 -7.17 -18.16 -27.07
CA THR A 161 -7.34 -19.62 -27.02
C THR A 161 -8.46 -20.06 -26.07
N ILE A 162 -8.75 -19.26 -25.03
CA ILE A 162 -9.85 -19.49 -24.09
C ILE A 162 -10.64 -18.19 -23.87
N GLY A 163 -11.95 -18.30 -23.62
CA GLY A 163 -12.78 -17.15 -23.29
C GLY A 163 -12.60 -16.66 -21.84
N LEU A 164 -13.03 -15.43 -21.54
CA LEU A 164 -12.93 -14.83 -20.20
C LEU A 164 -13.57 -15.70 -19.09
N GLY A 165 -14.76 -16.26 -19.35
CA GLY A 165 -15.43 -17.14 -18.38
C GLY A 165 -14.63 -18.42 -18.06
N GLU A 166 -13.91 -18.93 -19.05
CA GLU A 166 -13.03 -20.07 -18.90
C GLU A 166 -11.72 -19.72 -18.20
N ALA A 167 -11.11 -18.57 -18.51
CA ALA A 167 -9.95 -18.07 -17.78
C ALA A 167 -10.27 -17.90 -16.28
N LEU A 168 -11.42 -17.32 -15.95
CA LEU A 168 -11.88 -17.15 -14.57
C LEU A 168 -12.07 -18.48 -13.84
N SER A 169 -12.68 -19.48 -14.50
CA SER A 169 -12.95 -20.78 -13.88
C SER A 169 -11.69 -21.64 -13.71
N ARG A 170 -10.76 -21.56 -14.67
CA ARG A 170 -9.49 -22.32 -14.67
C ARG A 170 -8.40 -21.69 -13.81
N ARG A 171 -8.44 -20.38 -13.54
CA ARG A 171 -7.39 -19.67 -12.78
C ARG A 171 -7.12 -20.34 -11.43
N ARG A 172 -5.87 -20.68 -11.16
CA ARG A 172 -5.39 -21.23 -9.88
C ARG A 172 -4.07 -20.56 -9.49
N SER A 173 -3.78 -20.60 -8.18
CA SER A 173 -2.47 -20.27 -7.66
C SER A 173 -1.64 -21.55 -7.64
N VAL A 174 -0.64 -21.64 -8.51
CA VAL A 174 0.21 -22.83 -8.67
C VAL A 174 1.63 -22.47 -8.27
N ARG A 175 2.24 -23.31 -7.44
CA ARG A 175 3.58 -23.10 -6.83
C ARG A 175 4.60 -24.13 -7.33
N GLU A 176 4.30 -24.75 -8.46
CA GLU A 176 5.15 -25.73 -9.14
C GLU A 176 5.39 -25.18 -10.55
N PHE A 177 6.65 -25.11 -10.96
CA PHE A 177 7.06 -24.50 -12.22
C PHE A 177 7.98 -25.46 -12.96
N GLY A 178 7.78 -25.59 -14.27
CA GLY A 178 8.63 -26.40 -15.15
C GLY A 178 10.01 -25.78 -15.36
N GLU A 179 10.97 -26.59 -15.78
CA GLU A 179 12.37 -26.18 -16.01
C GLU A 179 12.58 -25.43 -17.33
N GLU A 180 11.65 -25.57 -18.28
CA GLU A 180 11.73 -24.88 -19.57
C GLU A 180 11.63 -23.36 -19.41
N PRO A 181 12.37 -22.57 -20.21
CA PRO A 181 12.33 -21.12 -20.16
C PRO A 181 10.95 -20.56 -20.52
N VAL A 182 10.54 -19.49 -19.84
CA VAL A 182 9.33 -18.75 -20.24
C VAL A 182 9.62 -18.03 -21.55
N ARG A 183 8.75 -18.20 -22.55
CA ARG A 183 8.92 -17.53 -23.83
C ARG A 183 8.83 -16.02 -23.66
N LEU A 184 9.72 -15.25 -24.30
CA LEU A 184 9.73 -13.79 -24.20
C LEU A 184 8.38 -13.16 -24.58
N ARG A 185 7.69 -13.74 -25.58
CA ARG A 185 6.35 -13.31 -26.00
C ARG A 185 5.27 -13.48 -24.92
N ASP A 186 5.38 -14.51 -24.08
CA ASP A 186 4.40 -14.75 -23.01
C ASP A 186 4.66 -13.78 -21.86
N LEU A 187 5.93 -13.55 -21.49
CA LEU A 187 6.30 -12.50 -20.53
C LEU A 187 5.84 -11.13 -21.02
N SER A 188 6.09 -10.81 -22.29
CA SER A 188 5.61 -9.58 -22.93
C SER A 188 4.10 -9.44 -22.79
N ALA A 189 3.34 -10.50 -23.12
CA ALA A 189 1.89 -10.52 -23.00
C ALA A 189 1.42 -10.29 -21.55
N LEU A 190 2.09 -10.84 -20.53
CA LEU A 190 1.76 -10.55 -19.12
C LEU A 190 1.95 -9.06 -18.77
N LEU A 191 3.05 -8.45 -19.22
CA LEU A 191 3.39 -7.06 -18.94
C LEU A 191 2.42 -6.07 -19.61
N THR A 192 1.65 -6.49 -20.62
CA THR A 192 0.57 -5.67 -21.19
C THR A 192 -0.45 -5.24 -20.15
N ALA A 193 -0.63 -5.99 -19.05
CA ALA A 193 -1.51 -5.63 -17.94
C ALA A 193 -1.16 -4.27 -17.31
N ALA A 194 0.13 -3.90 -17.34
CA ALA A 194 0.64 -2.64 -16.81
C ALA A 194 0.87 -1.57 -17.91
N ARG A 195 0.64 -1.92 -19.18
CA ARG A 195 0.77 -1.00 -20.33
C ARG A 195 -0.41 -0.02 -20.33
N PRO A 196 -0.17 1.30 -20.48
CA PRO A 196 -1.21 2.25 -20.80
C PRO A 196 -1.94 1.81 -22.08
N THR A 197 -3.27 1.72 -22.03
CA THR A 197 -4.07 1.62 -23.25
C THR A 197 -3.92 2.95 -23.97
N ARG A 198 -3.38 2.93 -25.20
CA ARG A 198 -3.31 4.13 -26.03
C ARG A 198 -4.72 4.37 -26.58
N PRO A 199 -5.48 5.37 -26.11
CA PRO A 199 -6.72 5.71 -26.76
C PRO A 199 -6.28 6.52 -27.98
N GLU A 200 -6.46 5.96 -29.17
CA GLU A 200 -6.34 6.69 -30.44
C GLU A 200 -7.28 7.93 -30.49
N THR A 201 -8.07 8.15 -29.44
CA THR A 201 -9.03 9.24 -29.21
C THR A 201 -8.58 10.29 -28.17
N HIS A 202 -7.45 10.12 -27.46
CA HIS A 202 -6.91 11.12 -26.52
C HIS A 202 -5.39 11.26 -26.71
N PRO A 203 -4.94 12.03 -27.71
CA PRO A 203 -3.51 12.17 -28.04
C PRO A 203 -2.68 12.85 -26.92
N ASP A 204 -3.33 13.53 -25.98
CA ASP A 204 -2.70 14.15 -24.83
C ASP A 204 -3.14 13.45 -23.53
N ILE A 205 -2.17 13.12 -22.67
CA ILE A 205 -2.45 12.85 -21.24
C ILE A 205 -3.24 14.08 -20.75
N PRO A 206 -4.44 13.92 -20.16
CA PRO A 206 -5.21 15.05 -19.66
C PRO A 206 -4.32 15.94 -18.78
N ALA A 207 -4.59 17.25 -18.70
CA ALA A 207 -3.80 18.16 -17.86
C ALA A 207 -3.67 17.69 -16.39
N THR A 208 -4.58 16.82 -15.95
CA THR A 208 -4.58 16.17 -14.65
C THR A 208 -3.72 14.89 -14.57
N GLY A 209 -3.00 14.49 -15.61
CA GLY A 209 -2.01 13.39 -15.61
C GLY A 209 -2.60 11.98 -15.63
N ASN A 210 -3.84 11.82 -16.11
CA ASN A 210 -4.53 10.52 -16.07
C ASN A 210 -4.09 9.59 -17.20
N VAL A 211 -3.93 8.30 -16.89
CA VAL A 211 -3.73 7.24 -17.88
C VAL A 211 -4.75 6.15 -17.67
N PHE A 212 -5.03 5.37 -18.71
CA PHE A 212 -5.91 4.21 -18.63
C PHE A 212 -5.11 2.94 -18.86
N LYS A 213 -5.40 1.89 -18.11
CA LYS A 213 -4.82 0.55 -18.26
C LYS A 213 -5.95 -0.48 -18.22
N THR A 214 -5.64 -1.74 -18.51
CA THR A 214 -6.62 -2.84 -18.47
C THR A 214 -7.16 -3.12 -17.05
N SER A 215 -6.37 -2.82 -16.02
CA SER A 215 -6.79 -2.92 -14.61
C SER A 215 -7.24 -1.56 -14.10
N PRO A 216 -8.34 -1.45 -13.31
CA PRO A 216 -8.76 -0.16 -12.76
C PRO A 216 -7.77 0.37 -11.71
N SER A 217 -7.71 1.70 -11.59
CA SER A 217 -6.94 2.39 -10.55
C SER A 217 -7.72 3.56 -9.97
N GLY A 218 -7.53 3.81 -8.67
CA GLY A 218 -8.09 4.95 -7.96
C GLY A 218 -7.86 6.27 -8.68
N GLY A 219 -8.94 6.85 -9.23
CA GLY A 219 -8.89 8.12 -9.93
C GLY A 219 -8.04 8.12 -11.19
N ALA A 220 -7.80 6.95 -11.81
CA ALA A 220 -6.99 6.73 -13.02
C ALA A 220 -5.56 7.28 -12.90
N ARG A 221 -4.94 7.06 -11.72
CA ARG A 221 -3.61 7.55 -11.38
C ARG A 221 -2.50 6.52 -11.62
N HIS A 222 -2.83 5.22 -11.53
CA HIS A 222 -1.95 4.09 -11.78
C HIS A 222 -0.58 4.23 -11.09
N PRO A 223 -0.54 4.19 -9.74
CA PRO A 223 0.70 4.34 -9.00
C PRO A 223 1.64 3.14 -9.14
N THR A 224 1.11 2.00 -9.63
CA THR A 224 1.84 0.74 -9.70
C THR A 224 2.87 0.71 -10.82
N GLU A 225 4.13 0.51 -10.45
CA GLU A 225 5.21 0.11 -11.35
C GLU A 225 5.40 -1.41 -11.31
N VAL A 226 6.02 -1.96 -12.37
CA VAL A 226 6.35 -3.37 -12.47
C VAL A 226 7.84 -3.51 -12.73
N TYR A 227 8.50 -4.27 -11.87
CA TYR A 227 9.87 -4.72 -12.08
C TYR A 227 9.85 -6.21 -12.40
N VAL A 228 10.76 -6.66 -13.24
CA VAL A 228 10.89 -8.05 -13.66
C VAL A 228 12.22 -8.59 -13.19
N TYR A 229 12.20 -9.65 -12.39
CA TYR A 229 13.38 -10.51 -12.28
C TYR A 229 13.23 -11.64 -13.29
N ALA A 230 14.01 -11.59 -14.36
CA ALA A 230 14.07 -12.65 -15.37
C ALA A 230 15.07 -13.69 -14.88
N ARG A 231 14.59 -14.87 -14.47
CA ARG A 231 15.45 -15.98 -14.04
C ARG A 231 15.78 -16.91 -15.21
N ASN A 232 14.73 -17.38 -15.88
CA ASN A 232 14.80 -18.32 -16.99
C ASN A 232 13.76 -17.93 -18.06
N VAL A 233 14.15 -16.98 -18.92
CA VAL A 233 13.30 -16.41 -19.97
C VAL A 233 14.06 -16.50 -21.30
N GLU A 234 13.40 -16.96 -22.36
CA GLU A 234 13.99 -17.06 -23.69
C GLU A 234 14.49 -15.70 -24.18
N ASP A 235 15.67 -15.66 -24.81
CA ASP A 235 16.26 -14.47 -25.43
C ASP A 235 16.37 -13.22 -24.52
N LEU A 236 16.33 -13.41 -23.20
CA LEU A 236 16.50 -12.35 -22.21
C LEU A 236 17.54 -12.79 -21.18
N ALA A 237 18.55 -11.94 -20.96
CA ALA A 237 19.57 -12.24 -19.96
C ALA A 237 18.96 -12.33 -18.56
N GLN A 238 19.55 -13.17 -17.70
CA GLN A 238 19.15 -13.22 -16.30
C GLN A 238 19.48 -11.88 -15.63
N GLY A 239 18.52 -11.32 -14.90
CA GLY A 239 18.71 -10.04 -14.22
C GLY A 239 17.41 -9.35 -13.81
N VAL A 240 17.56 -8.16 -13.25
CA VAL A 240 16.45 -7.30 -12.83
C VAL A 240 16.22 -6.22 -13.88
N TYR A 241 14.95 -5.95 -14.16
CA TYR A 241 14.52 -4.98 -15.15
C TYR A 241 13.37 -4.14 -14.61
N HIS A 242 13.32 -2.87 -15.01
CA HIS A 242 12.13 -2.04 -14.87
C HIS A 242 11.31 -2.10 -16.17
N TYR A 243 9.99 -2.27 -16.08
CA TYR A 243 9.10 -2.27 -17.25
C TYR A 243 8.64 -0.85 -17.61
N ASP A 244 9.03 -0.37 -18.79
CA ASP A 244 8.52 0.86 -19.39
C ASP A 244 7.22 0.58 -20.16
N GLY A 245 6.09 0.95 -19.57
CA GLY A 245 4.78 0.74 -20.19
C GLY A 245 4.52 1.58 -21.44
N PHE A 246 5.16 2.73 -21.64
CA PHE A 246 4.94 3.55 -22.84
C PHE A 246 5.70 3.03 -24.05
N ARG A 247 6.96 2.62 -23.81
CA ARG A 247 7.83 2.03 -24.84
C ARG A 247 7.58 0.54 -25.04
N HIS A 248 6.88 -0.09 -24.10
CA HIS A 248 6.68 -1.53 -24.06
C HIS A 248 8.03 -2.26 -24.12
N GLY A 249 8.84 -2.03 -23.09
CA GLY A 249 10.21 -2.56 -23.03
C GLY A 249 10.74 -2.71 -21.61
N LEU A 250 11.87 -3.38 -21.50
CA LEU A 250 12.56 -3.67 -20.24
C LEU A 250 13.86 -2.89 -20.17
N THR A 251 13.99 -2.04 -19.15
CA THR A 251 15.23 -1.32 -18.86
C THR A 251 16.01 -2.09 -17.80
N PRO A 252 17.24 -2.58 -18.09
CA PRO A 252 18.05 -3.30 -17.11
C PRO A 252 18.34 -2.46 -15.87
N LEU A 253 18.44 -3.12 -14.72
CA LEU A 253 18.95 -2.57 -13.46
C LEU A 253 20.20 -3.34 -13.04
N ASP A 254 21.04 -2.72 -12.21
CA ASP A 254 22.31 -3.31 -11.76
C ASP A 254 22.14 -4.49 -10.77
N GLY A 255 20.92 -4.67 -10.24
CA GLY A 255 20.60 -5.73 -9.30
C GLY A 255 20.87 -7.12 -9.88
N LYS A 256 21.69 -7.91 -9.18
CA LYS A 256 21.97 -9.31 -9.49
C LYS A 256 21.84 -10.14 -8.23
N ILE A 257 21.10 -11.24 -8.35
CA ILE A 257 20.87 -12.18 -7.27
C ILE A 257 20.97 -13.62 -7.77
N ASP A 258 21.37 -14.52 -6.89
CA ASP A 258 21.25 -15.96 -7.10
C ASP A 258 19.90 -16.51 -6.61
N ASP A 259 19.70 -17.82 -6.74
CA ASP A 259 18.46 -18.50 -6.38
C ASP A 259 18.21 -18.50 -4.85
N ASP A 260 19.25 -18.51 -4.03
CA ASP A 260 19.10 -18.47 -2.56
C ASP A 260 18.64 -17.08 -2.11
N GLN A 261 19.19 -16.02 -2.71
CA GLN A 261 18.77 -14.64 -2.50
C GLN A 261 17.33 -14.40 -3.01
N LEU A 262 16.95 -15.02 -4.13
CA LEU A 262 15.58 -15.02 -4.66
C LEU A 262 14.57 -15.65 -3.70
N ILE A 263 14.95 -16.75 -3.06
CA ILE A 263 14.10 -17.41 -2.08
C ILE A 263 14.00 -16.55 -0.81
N ALA A 264 15.11 -15.95 -0.38
CA ALA A 264 15.16 -15.09 0.79
C ALA A 264 14.27 -13.86 0.66
N LEU A 265 14.32 -13.14 -0.47
CA LEU A 265 13.48 -11.95 -0.70
C LEU A 265 11.98 -12.29 -0.66
N ALA A 266 11.61 -13.54 -1.00
CA ALA A 266 10.24 -14.03 -0.98
C ALA A 266 9.87 -14.72 0.34
N GLY A 267 10.48 -14.31 1.46
CA GLY A 267 10.15 -14.82 2.79
C GLY A 267 10.49 -16.31 2.96
N ASP A 268 11.61 -16.74 2.37
CA ASP A 268 12.13 -18.13 2.42
C ASP A 268 11.22 -19.16 1.74
N GLN A 269 10.35 -18.71 0.84
CA GLN A 269 9.42 -19.55 0.09
C GLN A 269 10.14 -20.32 -1.03
N GLN A 270 10.62 -21.52 -0.70
CA GLN A 270 11.43 -22.39 -1.55
C GLN A 270 10.91 -22.56 -3.00
N TRP A 271 9.58 -22.59 -3.18
CA TRP A 271 8.96 -22.75 -4.49
C TRP A 271 9.23 -21.60 -5.47
N THR A 272 9.74 -20.46 -5.00
CA THR A 272 10.15 -19.33 -5.85
C THR A 272 11.46 -19.57 -6.58
N GLY A 273 12.33 -20.46 -6.07
CA GLY A 273 13.63 -20.78 -6.66
C GLY A 273 13.54 -21.37 -8.07
N ASN A 274 12.43 -22.01 -8.43
CA ASN A 274 12.22 -22.59 -9.76
C ASN A 274 11.37 -21.70 -10.69
N ALA A 275 11.13 -20.44 -10.32
CA ALA A 275 10.35 -19.53 -11.16
C ALA A 275 11.05 -19.27 -12.51
N GLY A 276 10.26 -19.04 -13.55
CA GLY A 276 10.78 -18.50 -14.81
C GLY A 276 11.05 -17.00 -14.70
N ALA A 277 10.11 -16.26 -14.09
CA ALA A 277 10.28 -14.85 -13.78
C ALA A 277 9.46 -14.42 -12.55
N LEU A 278 9.85 -13.30 -11.94
CA LEU A 278 9.05 -12.57 -10.96
C LEU A 278 8.58 -11.25 -11.56
N LEU A 279 7.32 -10.89 -11.33
CA LEU A 279 6.79 -9.55 -11.56
C LEU A 279 6.58 -8.89 -10.20
N ILE A 280 7.47 -7.99 -9.82
CA ILE A 280 7.47 -7.27 -8.55
C ILE A 280 6.65 -6.00 -8.73
N TYR A 281 5.69 -5.77 -7.84
CA TYR A 281 4.79 -4.64 -7.89
C TYR A 281 5.14 -3.65 -6.79
N THR A 282 5.39 -2.41 -7.19
CA THR A 282 5.56 -1.29 -6.25
C THR A 282 4.43 -0.28 -6.39
N SER A 283 4.40 0.76 -5.56
CA SER A 283 3.45 1.87 -5.67
C SER A 283 4.15 3.20 -5.41
N VAL A 284 4.24 4.04 -6.44
CA VAL A 284 4.76 5.41 -6.34
C VAL A 284 3.70 6.29 -5.67
N ILE A 285 3.90 6.59 -4.39
CA ILE A 285 2.90 7.20 -3.50
C ILE A 285 2.41 8.54 -4.04
N GLU A 286 3.35 9.36 -4.52
CA GLU A 286 3.10 10.74 -4.95
C GLU A 286 2.03 10.83 -6.05
N ARG A 287 1.95 9.82 -6.94
CA ARG A 287 0.98 9.82 -8.05
C ARG A 287 -0.46 9.88 -7.54
N ASN A 288 -0.79 9.11 -6.51
CA ASN A 288 -2.13 9.12 -5.91
C ASN A 288 -2.27 10.24 -4.90
N GLN A 289 -1.23 10.53 -4.11
CA GLN A 289 -1.23 11.61 -3.11
C GLN A 289 -1.46 12.99 -3.74
N TRP A 290 -0.95 13.24 -4.95
CA TRP A 290 -1.19 14.49 -5.69
C TRP A 290 -2.68 14.76 -5.87
N LYS A 291 -3.49 13.72 -6.14
CA LYS A 291 -4.94 13.87 -6.28
C LYS A 291 -5.68 13.74 -4.93
N TYR A 292 -5.20 12.85 -4.07
CA TYR A 292 -5.85 12.47 -2.82
C TYR A 292 -4.84 12.51 -1.65
N PRO A 293 -4.54 13.70 -1.09
CA PRO A 293 -3.56 13.86 -0.01
C PRO A 293 -4.18 13.52 1.36
N VAL A 294 -4.80 12.33 1.47
CA VAL A 294 -5.48 11.86 2.67
C VAL A 294 -5.04 10.42 2.99
N SER A 295 -4.98 10.07 4.27
CA SER A 295 -4.46 8.77 4.74
C SER A 295 -5.21 7.56 4.16
N ARG A 296 -6.50 7.73 3.84
CA ARG A 296 -7.32 6.71 3.15
C ARG A 296 -6.74 6.26 1.81
N THR A 297 -6.01 7.13 1.12
CA THR A 297 -5.40 6.84 -0.19
C THR A 297 -4.48 5.63 -0.14
N TYR A 298 -3.82 5.37 0.99
CA TYR A 298 -2.99 4.18 1.15
C TYR A 298 -3.75 2.88 0.89
N ARG A 299 -5.02 2.77 1.32
CA ARG A 299 -5.86 1.59 1.03
C ARG A 299 -6.11 1.38 -0.45
N VAL A 300 -6.16 2.48 -1.20
CA VAL A 300 -6.39 2.45 -2.66
C VAL A 300 -5.16 1.90 -3.36
N LEU A 301 -3.95 2.21 -2.89
CA LEU A 301 -2.71 1.64 -3.44
C LEU A 301 -2.71 0.11 -3.37
N LEU A 302 -3.17 -0.46 -2.24
CA LEU A 302 -3.30 -1.90 -2.06
C LEU A 302 -4.32 -2.52 -3.03
N MET A 303 -5.45 -1.83 -3.28
CA MET A 303 -6.47 -2.28 -4.23
C MET A 303 -5.94 -2.27 -5.67
N ASP A 304 -5.18 -1.25 -6.05
CA ASP A 304 -4.62 -1.11 -7.39
C ASP A 304 -3.70 -2.30 -7.74
N VAL A 305 -2.85 -2.76 -6.80
CA VAL A 305 -2.04 -3.99 -6.99
C VAL A 305 -2.91 -5.25 -7.02
N GLY A 306 -3.96 -5.32 -6.21
CA GLY A 306 -4.93 -6.42 -6.26
C GLY A 306 -5.60 -6.55 -7.64
N HIS A 307 -5.99 -5.43 -8.25
CA HIS A 307 -6.56 -5.41 -9.60
C HIS A 307 -5.53 -5.85 -10.65
N LEU A 308 -4.31 -5.33 -10.60
CA LEU A 308 -3.27 -5.65 -11.56
C LEU A 308 -2.86 -7.13 -11.49
N SER A 309 -2.62 -7.64 -10.28
CA SER A 309 -2.23 -9.03 -10.07
C SER A 309 -3.30 -10.01 -10.56
N GLN A 310 -4.59 -9.70 -10.39
CA GLN A 310 -5.67 -10.52 -10.94
C GLN A 310 -5.69 -10.50 -12.48
N THR A 311 -5.40 -9.35 -13.12
CA THR A 311 -5.25 -9.30 -14.58
C THR A 311 -4.10 -10.18 -15.04
N VAL A 312 -2.94 -10.13 -14.36
CA VAL A 312 -1.80 -11.02 -14.64
C VAL A 312 -2.18 -12.50 -14.48
N TYR A 313 -2.94 -12.85 -13.43
CA TYR A 313 -3.44 -14.20 -13.24
C TYR A 313 -4.26 -14.72 -14.43
N LEU A 314 -5.13 -13.87 -14.98
CA LEU A 314 -5.99 -14.23 -16.13
C LEU A 314 -5.18 -14.37 -17.41
N LEU A 315 -4.24 -13.47 -17.66
CA LEU A 315 -3.33 -13.56 -18.81
C LEU A 315 -2.48 -14.82 -18.72
N ALA A 316 -1.85 -15.10 -17.57
CA ALA A 316 -1.07 -16.32 -17.36
C ALA A 316 -1.92 -17.58 -17.57
N THR A 317 -3.16 -17.59 -17.07
CA THR A 317 -4.09 -18.71 -17.27
C THR A 317 -4.40 -18.94 -18.75
N ALA A 318 -4.64 -17.86 -19.51
CA ALA A 318 -4.91 -17.92 -20.96
C ALA A 318 -3.68 -18.36 -21.76
N LEU A 319 -2.48 -17.93 -21.35
CA LEU A 319 -1.22 -18.33 -21.97
C LEU A 319 -0.78 -19.77 -21.63
N GLY A 320 -1.48 -20.43 -20.70
CA GLY A 320 -1.11 -21.77 -20.25
C GLY A 320 0.05 -21.79 -19.26
N LEU A 321 0.37 -20.67 -18.62
CA LEU A 321 1.42 -20.56 -17.60
C LEU A 321 0.90 -20.94 -16.21
N ASN A 322 1.83 -21.33 -15.33
CA ASN A 322 1.61 -21.36 -13.90
C ASN A 322 1.94 -20.00 -13.30
N VAL A 323 1.12 -19.57 -12.34
CA VAL A 323 1.25 -18.29 -11.67
C VAL A 323 0.80 -18.39 -10.23
N THR A 324 1.47 -17.64 -9.36
CA THR A 324 1.00 -17.38 -8.00
C THR A 324 1.37 -15.95 -7.59
N PHE A 325 0.77 -15.44 -6.52
CA PHE A 325 1.10 -14.13 -5.96
C PHE A 325 1.53 -14.32 -4.50
N THR A 326 2.56 -13.60 -4.09
CA THR A 326 2.99 -13.53 -2.69
C THR A 326 3.20 -12.09 -2.25
N ALA A 327 2.78 -11.83 -1.01
CA ALA A 327 3.10 -10.62 -0.26
C ALA A 327 3.89 -10.95 1.02
N ALA A 328 4.28 -12.22 1.20
CA ALA A 328 5.28 -12.58 2.20
C ALA A 328 6.65 -12.31 1.58
N LEU A 329 7.18 -11.13 1.90
CA LEU A 329 8.40 -10.57 1.37
C LEU A 329 9.33 -10.15 2.52
N ARG A 330 10.61 -10.02 2.20
CA ARG A 330 11.54 -9.20 2.99
C ARG A 330 11.70 -7.87 2.25
N ASP A 331 10.86 -6.90 2.58
CA ASP A 331 10.72 -5.62 1.85
C ASP A 331 12.07 -4.95 1.59
N GLU A 332 12.92 -4.80 2.63
CA GLU A 332 14.26 -4.20 2.51
C GLU A 332 15.14 -4.88 1.44
N LEU A 333 15.09 -6.21 1.32
CA LEU A 333 15.86 -6.93 0.29
C LEU A 333 15.32 -6.68 -1.11
N VAL A 334 14.00 -6.52 -1.25
CA VAL A 334 13.36 -6.20 -2.53
C VAL A 334 13.66 -4.76 -2.92
N GLU A 335 13.61 -3.84 -1.95
CA GLU A 335 13.92 -2.41 -2.11
C GLU A 335 15.38 -2.22 -2.58
N ASP A 336 16.33 -2.90 -1.92
CA ASP A 336 17.74 -2.91 -2.32
C ASP A 336 17.92 -3.46 -3.75
N LEU A 337 17.22 -4.55 -4.10
CA LEU A 337 17.31 -5.20 -5.41
C LEU A 337 16.87 -4.28 -6.56
N ILE A 338 15.78 -3.53 -6.37
CA ILE A 338 15.21 -2.67 -7.40
C ILE A 338 15.64 -1.21 -7.27
N GLY A 339 16.38 -0.87 -6.22
CA GLY A 339 16.90 0.47 -5.94
C GLY A 339 15.78 1.50 -5.72
N CYS A 340 14.75 1.15 -4.96
CA CYS A 340 13.67 2.08 -4.60
C CYS A 340 13.76 2.55 -3.14
N ASP A 341 13.27 3.76 -2.88
CA ASP A 341 13.19 4.33 -1.53
C ASP A 341 11.77 4.09 -0.95
N PRO A 342 11.64 3.35 0.18
CA PRO A 342 10.35 3.06 0.79
C PRO A 342 9.59 4.32 1.25
N ALA A 343 10.26 5.47 1.38
CA ALA A 343 9.59 6.73 1.69
C ALA A 343 8.69 7.23 0.53
N ASN A 344 8.97 6.80 -0.70
CA ASN A 344 8.34 7.32 -1.92
C ASN A 344 7.69 6.23 -2.79
N GLU A 345 8.23 5.01 -2.76
CA GLU A 345 7.81 3.88 -3.59
C GLU A 345 7.70 2.61 -2.73
N LEU A 346 6.46 2.13 -2.54
CA LEU A 346 6.18 1.01 -1.64
C LEU A 346 6.25 -0.32 -2.37
N VAL A 347 7.02 -1.29 -1.88
CA VAL A 347 6.91 -2.70 -2.32
C VAL A 347 5.60 -3.28 -1.79
N LEU A 348 4.78 -3.89 -2.65
CA LEU A 348 3.44 -4.39 -2.27
C LEU A 348 3.22 -5.88 -2.50
N GLY A 349 4.10 -6.55 -3.26
CA GLY A 349 3.98 -7.96 -3.57
C GLY A 349 4.63 -8.32 -4.90
N MET A 350 4.58 -9.60 -5.24
CA MET A 350 5.06 -10.08 -6.54
C MET A 350 4.23 -11.25 -7.07
N SER A 351 4.09 -11.31 -8.40
CA SER A 351 3.63 -12.50 -9.10
C SER A 351 4.84 -13.35 -9.48
N VAL A 352 4.75 -14.64 -9.22
CA VAL A 352 5.75 -15.64 -9.60
C VAL A 352 5.18 -16.43 -10.76
N VAL A 353 5.89 -16.47 -11.88
CA VAL A 353 5.42 -17.07 -13.13
C VAL A 353 6.42 -18.08 -13.67
N GLY A 354 5.90 -19.12 -14.31
CA GLY A 354 6.72 -20.15 -14.96
C GLY A 354 5.87 -21.05 -15.83
N ASN A 355 6.54 -21.92 -16.60
CA ASN A 355 5.85 -22.93 -17.37
C ASN A 355 5.16 -23.96 -16.46
N ARG A 356 4.20 -24.67 -17.02
CA ARG A 356 3.66 -25.89 -16.39
C ARG A 356 4.74 -26.98 -16.37
N LEU A 357 4.62 -27.89 -15.40
CA LEU A 357 5.40 -29.13 -15.34
C LEU A 357 5.18 -30.00 -16.58
#